data_AF-A0A7C7LPT0-F1
#
_entry.id   AF-A0A7C7LPT0-F1
#
_cell.length_a   1.000
_cell.length_b   1.000
_cell.length_c   1.000
_cell.angle_alpha   90.00
_cell.angle_beta   90.00
_cell.angle_gamma   90.00
#
_symmetry.space_group_name_H-M   'P 1'
#
loop_
_entity.id
_entity.type
_entity.pdbx_description
1 polymer ?
#
loop_
_entity_poly.entity_id
_entity_poly.type
_entity_poly.pdbx_seq_one_letter_code
_entity_poly.pdbx_strand_id
1 'polypeptide(L)'
;MVLKVNPEDKNHPENEEIRRKYGISGYPAIVFLSSKGDLISSNAGFRPPDQFSELMNKTLKEENELKRLRAEIQKNPNDLKVNVDLAMIYIKRSNLERGQTLVDKIQELDPSNQFRVLPQVYTEMALAHVNKGNIVEGQALLDKVLALDLKDESAYLSKLHVSFGLFYGQNAEKRGNEDYFQKAEKHFNTIIQKYPQSKLYEGAQLYLGITYAIQEKKQMAISLLEKLSNHTKDAYIQEQADYILETLKKQAE
;
A
#
# COMPACT_ATOMS: atom_id res chain seq x y z
N MET A 1 -19.06 -7.90 21.53
CA MET A 1 -17.91 -8.31 22.38
C MET A 1 -16.75 -7.39 22.05
N VAL A 2 -16.06 -6.87 23.06
CA VAL A 2 -14.83 -6.08 22.87
C VAL A 2 -13.69 -6.88 23.51
N LEU A 3 -12.65 -7.16 22.73
CA LEU A 3 -11.46 -7.85 23.20
C LEU A 3 -10.32 -6.82 23.27
N LYS A 4 -9.69 -6.70 24.44
CA LYS A 4 -8.45 -5.94 24.60
C LYS A 4 -7.29 -6.93 24.51
N VAL A 5 -6.35 -6.65 23.61
CA VAL A 5 -5.20 -7.51 23.32
C VAL A 5 -3.95 -6.70 23.60
N ASN A 6 -3.02 -7.24 24.40
CA ASN A 6 -1.68 -6.69 24.58
C ASN A 6 -0.67 -7.61 23.86
N PRO A 7 -0.20 -7.25 22.65
CA PRO A 7 0.74 -8.09 21.91
C PRO A 7 2.12 -8.20 22.53
N GLU A 8 2.46 -7.35 23.50
CA GLU A 8 3.75 -7.38 24.21
C GLU A 8 3.70 -8.22 25.50
N ASP A 9 2.54 -8.80 25.82
CA ASP A 9 2.40 -9.66 26.98
C ASP A 9 3.10 -11.00 26.76
N LYS A 10 4.25 -11.18 27.42
CA LYS A 10 5.08 -12.39 27.32
C LYS A 10 4.38 -13.65 27.83
N ASN A 11 3.34 -13.52 28.66
CA ASN A 11 2.57 -14.66 29.14
C ASN A 11 1.49 -15.09 28.15
N HIS A 12 1.20 -14.26 27.15
CA HIS A 12 0.17 -14.47 26.14
C HIS A 12 0.73 -14.29 24.72
N PRO A 13 1.64 -15.18 24.28
CA PRO A 13 2.24 -15.10 22.94
C PRO A 13 1.22 -15.22 21.80
N GLU A 14 0.02 -15.75 22.03
CA GLU A 14 -1.08 -15.73 21.07
C GLU A 14 -1.52 -14.31 20.67
N ASN A 15 -1.29 -13.30 21.53
CA ASN A 15 -1.62 -11.90 21.23
C ASN A 15 -0.73 -11.33 20.12
N GLU A 16 0.53 -11.76 20.07
CA GLU A 16 1.50 -11.47 19.01
C GLU A 16 1.01 -12.02 17.67
N GLU A 17 0.46 -13.24 17.68
CA GLU A 17 -0.11 -13.90 16.50
C GLU A 17 -1.35 -13.18 15.99
N ILE A 18 -2.24 -12.75 16.88
CA ILE A 18 -3.40 -11.92 16.53
C ILE A 18 -2.97 -10.63 15.83
N ARG A 19 -1.94 -9.95 16.36
CA ARG A 19 -1.39 -8.75 15.72
C ARG A 19 -0.88 -9.05 14.31
N ARG A 20 -0.09 -10.12 14.13
CA ARG A 20 0.43 -10.53 12.83
C ARG A 20 -0.69 -10.87 11.85
N LYS A 21 -1.67 -11.66 12.31
CA LYS A 21 -2.83 -12.11 11.51
C LYS A 21 -3.61 -10.94 10.90
N TYR A 22 -3.84 -9.89 11.68
CA TYR A 22 -4.60 -8.70 11.22
C TYR A 22 -3.71 -7.56 10.72
N GLY A 23 -2.40 -7.79 10.58
CA GLY A 23 -1.46 -6.82 10.01
C GLY A 23 -1.38 -5.50 10.77
N ILE A 24 -1.48 -5.53 12.09
CA ILE A 24 -1.43 -4.30 12.90
C ILE A 24 0.02 -3.86 13.03
N SER A 25 0.33 -2.66 12.55
CA SER A 25 1.69 -2.11 12.46
C SER A 25 1.97 -0.96 13.42
N GLY A 26 0.95 -0.47 14.14
CA GLY A 26 1.11 0.64 15.09
C GLY A 26 0.07 0.60 16.20
N TYR A 27 0.40 1.23 17.33
CA TYR A 27 -0.43 1.25 18.54
C TYR A 27 -0.78 2.67 19.00
N PRO A 28 -1.94 2.87 19.66
CA PRO A 28 -3.01 1.89 19.85
C PRO A 28 -3.69 1.56 18.50
N ALA A 29 -4.44 0.45 18.43
CA ALA A 29 -5.21 0.08 17.25
C ALA A 29 -6.60 -0.45 17.60
N ILE A 30 -7.58 -0.10 16.77
CA ILE A 30 -8.96 -0.59 16.86
C ILE A 30 -9.27 -1.39 15.60
N VAL A 31 -9.59 -2.67 15.81
CA VAL A 31 -9.88 -3.62 14.74
C VAL A 31 -11.33 -4.07 14.85
N PHE A 32 -12.07 -3.94 13.75
CA PHE A 32 -13.42 -4.47 13.62
C PHE A 32 -13.35 -5.81 12.88
N LEU A 33 -13.96 -6.83 13.47
CA LEU A 33 -14.00 -8.19 12.93
C LEU A 33 -15.46 -8.64 12.79
N SER A 34 -15.73 -9.43 11.76
CA SER A 34 -17.01 -10.14 11.65
C SER A 34 -17.12 -11.23 12.71
N SER A 35 -18.31 -11.80 12.88
CA SER A 35 -18.53 -12.95 13.78
C SER A 35 -17.71 -14.19 13.41
N LYS A 36 -17.21 -14.28 12.17
CA LYS A 36 -16.34 -15.36 11.69
C LYS A 36 -14.84 -15.05 11.83
N GLY A 37 -14.49 -13.86 12.34
CA GLY A 37 -13.12 -13.39 12.43
C GLY A 37 -12.57 -12.76 11.14
N ASP A 38 -13.37 -12.61 10.08
CA ASP A 38 -12.94 -11.86 8.88
C ASP A 38 -12.71 -10.38 9.26
N LEU A 39 -11.61 -9.79 8.77
CA LEU A 39 -11.29 -8.38 8.96
C LEU A 39 -12.35 -7.51 8.28
N ILE A 40 -12.93 -6.58 9.03
CA ILE A 40 -13.83 -5.54 8.50
C ILE A 40 -13.04 -4.25 8.30
N SER A 41 -12.30 -3.81 9.32
CA SER A 41 -11.52 -2.58 9.30
C SER A 41 -10.41 -2.64 10.35
N SER A 42 -9.24 -2.06 10.04
CA SER A 42 -8.10 -1.93 10.94
C SER A 42 -7.70 -0.46 11.00
N ASN A 43 -7.65 0.10 12.21
CA ASN A 43 -7.43 1.53 12.42
C ASN A 43 -6.36 1.72 13.49
N ALA A 44 -5.13 2.01 13.07
CA ALA A 44 -4.04 2.40 13.96
C ALA A 44 -4.15 3.87 14.39
N GLY A 45 -3.55 4.18 15.54
CA GLY A 45 -3.51 5.51 16.13
C GLY A 45 -4.62 5.78 17.14
N PHE A 46 -4.35 6.70 18.05
CA PHE A 46 -5.34 7.20 18.99
C PHE A 46 -6.46 7.97 18.25
N ARG A 47 -7.70 7.76 18.68
CA ARG A 47 -8.88 8.47 18.15
C ARG A 47 -9.74 9.00 19.29
N PRO A 48 -10.02 10.31 19.34
CA PRO A 48 -10.99 10.88 20.24
C PRO A 48 -12.41 10.30 20.04
N PRO A 49 -13.31 10.43 21.03
CA PRO A 49 -14.65 9.84 20.99
C PRO A 49 -15.48 10.15 19.75
N ASP A 50 -15.46 11.40 19.27
CA ASP A 50 -16.25 11.80 18.10
C ASP A 50 -15.73 11.13 16.83
N GLN A 51 -14.42 11.16 16.61
CA GLN A 51 -13.78 10.49 15.47
C GLN A 51 -13.93 8.96 15.54
N PHE A 52 -13.96 8.39 16.74
CA PHE A 52 -14.24 6.98 16.92
C PHE A 52 -15.70 6.64 16.57
N SER A 53 -16.64 7.50 16.94
CA SER A 53 -18.06 7.35 16.60
C SER A 53 -18.29 7.45 15.09
N GLU A 54 -17.62 8.39 14.41
CA GLU A 54 -17.62 8.49 12.95
C GLU A 54 -17.05 7.24 12.29
N LEU A 55 -15.93 6.71 12.82
CA LEU A 55 -15.34 5.47 12.35
C LEU A 55 -16.33 4.30 12.46
N MET A 56 -16.99 4.13 13.61
CA MET A 56 -18.00 3.08 13.80
C MET A 56 -19.15 3.22 12.79
N ASN A 57 -19.66 4.43 12.60
CA ASN A 57 -20.73 4.69 11.63
C ASN A 57 -20.31 4.39 10.19
N LYS A 58 -19.08 4.77 9.81
CA LYS A 58 -18.50 4.44 8.51
C LYS A 58 -18.38 2.93 8.33
N THR A 59 -17.82 2.23 9.31
CA THR A 59 -17.67 0.77 9.30
C THR A 59 -19.03 0.07 9.16
N LEU A 60 -20.07 0.54 9.86
CA LEU A 60 -21.41 -0.02 9.76
C LEU A 60 -22.03 0.19 8.37
N LYS A 61 -21.83 1.37 7.76
CA LYS A 61 -22.26 1.65 6.38
C LYS A 61 -21.58 0.71 5.39
N GLU A 62 -20.27 0.53 5.50
CA GLU A 62 -19.49 -0.39 4.65
C GLU A 62 -19.95 -1.86 4.82
N GLU A 63 -20.30 -2.29 6.04
CA GLU A 63 -20.86 -3.62 6.27
C GLU A 63 -22.23 -3.83 5.62
N ASN A 64 -23.10 -2.83 5.69
CA ASN A 64 -24.42 -2.89 5.06
C ASN A 64 -24.31 -2.91 3.54
N GLU A 65 -23.35 -2.16 2.98
CA GLU A 65 -23.06 -2.17 1.56
C GLU A 65 -22.54 -3.54 1.10
N LEU A 66 -21.62 -4.16 1.84
CA LEU A 66 -21.17 -5.52 1.53
C LEU A 66 -22.33 -6.53 1.54
N LYS A 67 -23.26 -6.42 2.50
CA LYS A 67 -24.46 -7.28 2.54
C LYS A 67 -25.34 -7.07 1.30
N ARG A 68 -25.53 -5.81 0.88
CA ARG A 68 -26.30 -5.46 -0.32
C ARG A 68 -25.67 -6.06 -1.58
N LEU A 69 -24.37 -5.82 -1.79
CA LEU A 69 -23.64 -6.32 -2.96
C LEU A 69 -23.65 -7.86 -3.02
N ARG A 70 -23.56 -8.55 -1.88
CA ARG A 70 -23.69 -10.01 -1.80
C ARG A 70 -25.09 -10.51 -2.20
N ALA A 71 -26.15 -9.76 -1.92
CA ALA A 71 -27.49 -10.11 -2.36
C ALA A 71 -27.69 -9.81 -3.86
N GLU A 72 -27.09 -8.74 -4.36
CA GLU A 72 -27.16 -8.35 -5.78
C GLU A 72 -26.42 -9.33 -6.68
N ILE A 73 -25.21 -9.75 -6.30
CA ILE A 73 -24.41 -10.71 -7.09
C ILE A 73 -25.08 -12.10 -7.15
N GLN A 74 -25.88 -12.47 -6.16
CA GLN A 74 -26.67 -13.72 -6.21
C GLN A 74 -27.80 -13.65 -7.26
N LYS A 75 -28.37 -12.46 -7.48
CA LYS A 75 -29.42 -12.24 -8.48
C LYS A 75 -28.84 -12.12 -9.89
N ASN A 76 -27.69 -11.46 -10.02
CA ASN A 76 -26.98 -11.31 -11.28
C ASN A 76 -25.47 -11.53 -11.09
N PRO A 77 -24.99 -12.78 -11.21
CA PRO A 77 -23.57 -13.10 -11.04
C PRO A 77 -22.64 -12.45 -12.07
N ASN A 78 -23.18 -12.03 -13.21
CA ASN A 78 -22.42 -11.43 -14.31
C ASN A 78 -22.50 -9.89 -14.31
N ASP A 79 -23.03 -9.27 -13.25
CA ASP A 79 -23.00 -7.81 -13.12
C ASP A 79 -21.57 -7.32 -12.89
N LEU A 80 -20.96 -6.71 -13.91
CA LEU A 80 -19.58 -6.23 -13.86
C LEU A 80 -19.36 -5.24 -12.71
N LYS A 81 -20.31 -4.32 -12.49
CA LYS A 81 -20.17 -3.27 -11.47
C LYS A 81 -20.18 -3.88 -10.07
N VAL A 82 -21.11 -4.79 -9.81
CA VAL A 82 -21.20 -5.49 -8.51
C VAL A 82 -19.95 -6.35 -8.28
N ASN A 83 -19.45 -7.06 -9.31
CA ASN A 83 -18.21 -7.81 -9.21
C ASN A 83 -17.01 -6.91 -8.85
N VAL A 84 -16.87 -5.76 -9.52
CA VAL A 84 -15.81 -4.77 -9.22
C VAL A 84 -15.92 -4.25 -7.79
N ASP A 85 -17.10 -3.76 -7.39
CA ASP A 85 -17.28 -3.15 -6.07
C ASP A 85 -17.04 -4.19 -4.95
N LEU A 86 -17.48 -5.43 -5.15
CA LEU A 86 -17.27 -6.52 -4.20
C LEU A 86 -15.80 -6.99 -4.15
N ALA A 87 -15.11 -7.06 -5.29
CA ALA A 87 -13.67 -7.37 -5.36
C ALA A 87 -12.87 -6.35 -4.55
N MET A 88 -13.14 -5.06 -4.77
CA MET A 88 -12.48 -3.96 -4.08
C MET A 88 -12.66 -4.03 -2.57
N ILE A 89 -13.85 -4.39 -2.08
CA ILE A 89 -14.10 -4.58 -0.64
C ILE A 89 -13.26 -5.75 -0.09
N TYR A 90 -13.27 -6.91 -0.75
CA TYR A 90 -12.52 -8.07 -0.27
C TYR A 90 -11.00 -7.85 -0.29
N ILE A 91 -10.48 -7.24 -1.35
CA ILE A 91 -9.05 -6.90 -1.46
C ILE A 91 -8.62 -5.96 -0.32
N LYS A 92 -9.37 -4.86 -0.10
CA LYS A 92 -9.07 -3.90 0.98
C LYS A 92 -9.14 -4.53 2.37
N ARG A 93 -9.98 -5.55 2.54
CA ARG A 93 -10.10 -6.34 3.77
C ARG A 93 -9.12 -7.49 3.86
N SER A 94 -8.12 -7.53 2.98
CA SER A 94 -7.09 -8.57 2.92
C SER A 94 -7.62 -9.99 2.67
N ASN A 95 -8.88 -10.12 2.20
CA ASN A 95 -9.46 -11.38 1.76
C ASN A 95 -9.12 -11.60 0.28
N LEU A 96 -7.84 -11.91 0.05
CA LEU A 96 -7.26 -12.00 -1.30
C LEU A 96 -7.83 -13.17 -2.11
N GLU A 97 -8.24 -14.25 -1.46
CA GLU A 97 -8.86 -15.39 -2.15
C GLU A 97 -10.20 -15.00 -2.78
N ARG A 98 -11.14 -14.45 -2.00
CA ARG A 98 -12.43 -13.97 -2.53
C ARG A 98 -12.24 -12.80 -3.50
N GLY A 99 -11.25 -11.95 -3.23
CA GLY A 99 -10.83 -10.89 -4.14
C GLY A 99 -10.45 -11.45 -5.50
N GLN A 100 -9.54 -12.43 -5.53
CA GLN A 100 -9.04 -13.06 -6.76
C GLN A 100 -10.17 -13.70 -7.57
N THR A 101 -11.07 -14.46 -6.93
CA THR A 101 -12.23 -15.05 -7.63
C THR A 101 -13.05 -14.01 -8.39
N LEU A 102 -13.25 -12.83 -7.80
CA LEU A 102 -13.99 -11.75 -8.46
C LEU A 102 -13.14 -11.03 -9.50
N VAL A 103 -11.84 -10.86 -9.28
CA VAL A 103 -10.91 -10.32 -10.29
C VAL A 103 -10.91 -11.19 -11.54
N ASP A 104 -10.85 -12.52 -11.39
CA ASP A 104 -10.91 -13.46 -12.50
C ASP A 104 -12.25 -13.31 -13.23
N LYS A 105 -13.35 -13.19 -12.48
CA LYS A 105 -14.68 -12.96 -13.08
C LYS A 105 -14.77 -11.63 -13.84
N ILE A 106 -14.18 -10.56 -13.32
CA ILE A 106 -14.13 -9.25 -13.99
C ILE A 106 -13.34 -9.37 -15.30
N GLN A 107 -12.22 -10.08 -15.29
CA GLN A 107 -11.42 -10.33 -16.49
C GLN A 107 -12.18 -11.17 -17.54
N GLU A 108 -13.01 -12.13 -17.12
CA GLU A 108 -13.90 -12.87 -18.03
C GLU A 108 -15.00 -11.98 -18.64
N LEU A 109 -15.56 -11.05 -17.86
CA LEU A 109 -16.65 -10.17 -18.29
C LEU A 109 -16.15 -9.00 -19.16
N ASP A 110 -14.92 -8.54 -18.94
CA ASP A 110 -14.30 -7.44 -19.68
C ASP A 110 -12.85 -7.77 -20.09
N PRO A 111 -12.63 -8.77 -20.96
CA PRO A 111 -11.28 -9.25 -21.30
C PRO A 111 -10.45 -8.22 -22.06
N SER A 112 -11.09 -7.29 -22.78
CA SER A 112 -10.43 -6.20 -23.51
C SER A 112 -10.27 -4.92 -22.68
N ASN A 113 -10.67 -4.93 -21.40
CA ASN A 113 -10.68 -3.74 -20.53
C ASN A 113 -11.45 -2.56 -21.13
N GLN A 114 -12.54 -2.82 -21.85
CA GLN A 114 -13.37 -1.80 -22.48
C GLN A 114 -13.94 -0.82 -21.45
N PHE A 115 -14.30 -1.31 -20.26
CA PHE A 115 -14.83 -0.49 -19.18
C PHE A 115 -13.75 0.14 -18.31
N ARG A 116 -12.47 -0.13 -18.60
CA ARG A 116 -11.29 0.44 -17.92
C ARG A 116 -11.23 0.16 -16.42
N VAL A 117 -11.83 -0.95 -15.97
CA VAL A 117 -11.89 -1.34 -14.55
C VAL A 117 -10.68 -2.17 -14.10
N LEU A 118 -10.04 -2.91 -15.01
CA LEU A 118 -8.92 -3.81 -14.68
C LEU A 118 -7.70 -3.09 -14.07
N PRO A 119 -7.28 -1.89 -14.54
CA PRO A 119 -6.16 -1.17 -13.93
C PRO A 119 -6.34 -0.93 -12.43
N GLN A 120 -7.55 -0.51 -12.04
CA GLN A 120 -7.86 -0.22 -10.64
C GLN A 120 -7.82 -1.48 -9.79
N VAL A 121 -8.48 -2.54 -10.25
CA VAL A 121 -8.61 -3.79 -9.49
C VAL A 121 -7.26 -4.50 -9.37
N TYR A 122 -6.49 -4.59 -10.46
CA TYR A 122 -5.13 -5.15 -10.42
C TYR A 122 -4.20 -4.33 -9.55
N THR A 123 -4.28 -2.99 -9.59
CA THR A 123 -3.46 -2.13 -8.73
C THR A 123 -3.74 -2.41 -7.26
N GLU A 124 -5.00 -2.43 -6.85
CA GLU A 124 -5.35 -2.63 -5.44
C GLU A 124 -5.00 -4.04 -4.96
N MET A 125 -5.18 -5.05 -5.82
CA MET A 125 -4.75 -6.41 -5.55
C MET A 125 -3.22 -6.50 -5.40
N ALA A 126 -2.46 -5.89 -6.31
CA ALA A 126 -1.00 -5.87 -6.28
C ALA A 126 -0.49 -5.20 -5.00
N LEU A 127 -1.06 -4.06 -4.62
CA LEU A 127 -0.72 -3.37 -3.36
C LEU A 127 -0.99 -4.26 -2.15
N ALA A 128 -2.12 -4.96 -2.12
CA ALA A 128 -2.43 -5.86 -1.02
C ALA A 128 -1.45 -7.04 -0.94
N HIS A 129 -1.00 -7.57 -2.09
CA HIS A 129 0.06 -8.57 -2.16
C HIS A 129 1.41 -8.05 -1.67
N VAL A 130 1.85 -6.87 -2.13
CA VAL A 130 3.10 -6.23 -1.70
C VAL A 130 3.10 -5.99 -0.19
N ASN A 131 1.99 -5.47 0.36
CA ASN A 131 1.86 -5.22 1.79
C ASN A 131 1.94 -6.49 2.65
N LYS A 132 1.56 -7.65 2.10
CA LYS A 132 1.72 -8.96 2.76
C LYS A 132 3.09 -9.60 2.51
N GLY A 133 3.93 -9.00 1.67
CA GLY A 133 5.22 -9.57 1.25
C GLY A 133 5.10 -10.62 0.14
N ASN A 134 3.93 -10.77 -0.48
CA ASN A 134 3.69 -11.67 -1.62
C ASN A 134 4.14 -10.99 -2.92
N ILE A 135 5.45 -10.78 -3.04
CA ILE A 135 6.03 -9.91 -4.07
C ILE A 135 5.94 -10.49 -5.48
N VAL A 136 5.99 -11.82 -5.62
CA VAL A 136 5.87 -12.47 -6.92
C VAL A 136 4.49 -12.24 -7.52
N GLU A 137 3.44 -12.44 -6.72
CA GLU A 137 2.05 -12.21 -7.10
C GLU A 137 1.78 -10.73 -7.36
N GLY A 138 2.31 -9.85 -6.52
CA GLY A 138 2.24 -8.41 -6.76
C GLY A 138 2.89 -8.02 -8.08
N GLN A 139 4.05 -8.59 -8.41
CA GLN A 139 4.80 -8.24 -9.62
C GLN A 139 4.04 -8.69 -10.86
N ALA A 140 3.46 -9.90 -10.84
CA ALA A 140 2.62 -10.38 -11.93
C ALA A 140 1.43 -9.44 -12.20
N LEU A 141 0.84 -8.86 -11.16
CA LEU A 141 -0.25 -7.88 -11.30
C LEU A 141 0.25 -6.52 -11.79
N LEU A 142 1.42 -6.04 -11.36
CA LEU A 142 2.07 -4.85 -11.94
C LEU A 142 2.31 -5.04 -13.44
N ASP A 143 2.80 -6.20 -13.86
CA ASP A 143 3.04 -6.52 -15.27
C ASP A 143 1.72 -6.49 -16.07
N LYS A 144 0.62 -7.02 -15.49
CA LYS A 144 -0.72 -6.89 -16.07
C LYS A 144 -1.15 -5.43 -16.22
N VAL A 145 -0.91 -4.56 -15.24
CA VAL A 145 -1.27 -3.13 -15.33
C VAL A 145 -0.44 -2.42 -16.41
N LEU A 146 0.86 -2.71 -16.50
CA LEU A 146 1.76 -2.17 -17.53
C LEU A 146 1.32 -2.57 -18.94
N ALA A 147 0.77 -3.78 -19.11
CA ALA A 147 0.29 -4.28 -20.40
C ALA A 147 -0.99 -3.57 -20.91
N LEU A 148 -1.71 -2.82 -20.06
CA LEU A 148 -2.95 -2.14 -20.41
C LEU A 148 -2.76 -0.77 -21.11
N ASP A 149 -1.52 -0.40 -21.46
CA ASP A 149 -1.13 0.83 -22.17
C ASP A 149 -1.84 2.09 -21.66
N LEU A 150 -1.71 2.33 -20.35
CA LEU A 150 -2.38 3.42 -19.67
C LEU A 150 -1.62 4.72 -19.90
N LYS A 151 -2.33 5.78 -20.33
CA LYS A 151 -1.88 7.15 -20.06
C LYS A 151 -1.94 7.32 -18.55
N ASP A 152 -0.83 7.70 -17.89
CA ASP A 152 -0.70 7.73 -16.41
C ASP A 152 -1.54 8.83 -15.71
N GLU A 153 -2.74 9.10 -16.21
CA GLU A 153 -3.69 10.07 -15.65
C GLU A 153 -4.21 9.61 -14.27
N SER A 154 -4.18 8.31 -13.98
CA SER A 154 -4.76 7.71 -12.76
C SER A 154 -3.76 7.39 -11.65
N ALA A 155 -2.46 7.67 -11.85
CA ALA A 155 -1.38 7.41 -10.89
C ALA A 155 -1.23 5.94 -10.42
N TYR A 156 -1.84 4.97 -11.10
CA TYR A 156 -1.78 3.55 -10.74
C TYR A 156 -0.34 3.03 -10.75
N LEU A 157 0.40 3.31 -11.83
CA LEU A 157 1.76 2.82 -12.01
C LEU A 157 2.71 3.47 -11.01
N SER A 158 2.64 4.79 -10.84
CA SER A 158 3.47 5.47 -9.83
C SER A 158 3.18 4.97 -8.41
N LYS A 159 1.91 4.70 -8.04
CA LYS A 159 1.55 4.11 -6.74
C LYS A 159 2.13 2.71 -6.54
N LEU A 160 2.09 1.86 -7.57
CA LEU A 160 2.71 0.54 -7.52
C LEU A 160 4.23 0.65 -7.39
N HIS A 161 4.89 1.44 -8.23
CA HIS A 161 6.33 1.63 -8.15
C HIS A 161 6.78 2.13 -6.78
N VAL A 162 6.08 3.11 -6.16
CA VAL A 162 6.41 3.54 -4.80
C VAL A 162 6.30 2.38 -3.81
N SER A 163 5.21 1.60 -3.89
CA SER A 163 4.97 0.52 -2.94
C SER A 163 6.01 -0.60 -3.05
N PHE A 164 6.39 -0.98 -4.27
CA PHE A 164 7.50 -1.91 -4.50
C PHE A 164 8.84 -1.34 -4.05
N GLY A 165 9.13 -0.08 -4.37
CA GLY A 165 10.35 0.60 -3.96
C GLY A 165 10.53 0.60 -2.44
N LEU A 166 9.46 0.96 -1.71
CA LEU A 166 9.42 0.93 -0.25
C LEU A 166 9.58 -0.48 0.30
N PHE A 167 8.87 -1.47 -0.25
CA PHE A 167 9.02 -2.85 0.18
C PHE A 167 10.48 -3.31 0.07
N TYR A 168 11.10 -3.11 -1.11
CA TYR A 168 12.47 -3.55 -1.32
C TYR A 168 13.45 -2.77 -0.43
N GLY A 169 13.32 -1.44 -0.33
CA GLY A 169 14.21 -0.62 0.50
C GLY A 169 14.17 -1.03 1.98
N GLN A 170 12.98 -1.19 2.56
CA GLN A 170 12.81 -1.59 3.95
C GLN A 170 13.31 -3.02 4.23
N ASN A 171 13.24 -3.91 3.24
CA ASN A 171 13.73 -5.28 3.40
C ASN A 171 15.22 -5.43 3.04
N ALA A 172 15.78 -4.52 2.25
CA ALA A 172 17.21 -4.48 1.94
C ALA A 172 18.03 -4.28 3.22
N GLU A 173 17.65 -3.26 4.01
CA GLU A 173 18.29 -2.94 5.28
C GLU A 173 18.21 -4.12 6.27
N LYS A 174 17.03 -4.70 6.46
CA LYS A 174 16.82 -5.82 7.39
C LYS A 174 17.59 -7.09 7.03
N ARG A 175 17.91 -7.29 5.75
CA ARG A 175 18.49 -8.54 5.23
C ARG A 175 19.93 -8.39 4.75
N GLY A 176 20.49 -7.18 4.74
CA GLY A 176 21.82 -6.88 4.20
C GLY A 176 21.97 -7.30 2.72
N ASN A 177 20.89 -7.17 1.92
CA ASN A 177 20.86 -7.71 0.56
C ASN A 177 20.97 -6.60 -0.50
N GLU A 178 22.13 -6.49 -1.16
CA GLU A 178 22.41 -5.49 -2.19
C GLU A 178 21.43 -5.55 -3.39
N ASP A 179 20.91 -6.73 -3.74
CA ASP A 179 19.91 -6.87 -4.83
C ASP A 179 18.61 -6.12 -4.50
N TYR A 180 18.22 -6.06 -3.22
CA TYR A 180 17.00 -5.36 -2.83
C TYR A 180 17.17 -3.85 -2.94
N PHE A 181 18.35 -3.31 -2.62
CA PHE A 181 18.64 -1.90 -2.85
C PHE A 181 18.54 -1.54 -4.33
N GLN A 182 19.12 -2.36 -5.22
CA GLN A 182 19.03 -2.14 -6.67
C GLN A 182 17.58 -2.17 -7.17
N LYS A 183 16.75 -3.09 -6.65
CA LYS A 183 15.33 -3.14 -6.98
C LYS A 183 14.59 -1.90 -6.47
N ALA A 184 14.85 -1.47 -5.24
CA ALA A 184 14.26 -0.24 -4.70
C ALA A 184 14.59 0.98 -5.57
N GLU A 185 15.89 1.15 -5.89
CA GLU A 185 16.37 2.21 -6.79
C GLU A 185 15.67 2.17 -8.15
N LYS A 186 15.54 0.99 -8.76
CA LYS A 186 14.86 0.81 -10.05
C LYS A 186 13.42 1.33 -10.01
N HIS A 187 12.67 0.99 -8.95
CA HIS A 187 11.28 1.42 -8.83
C HIS A 187 11.15 2.93 -8.62
N PHE A 188 11.96 3.55 -7.74
CA PHE A 188 11.91 5.00 -7.54
C PHE A 188 12.38 5.77 -8.77
N ASN A 189 13.44 5.33 -9.44
CA ASN A 189 13.91 5.93 -10.69
C ASN A 189 12.86 5.85 -11.79
N THR A 190 12.07 4.77 -11.85
CA THR A 190 10.98 4.65 -12.83
C THR A 190 9.98 5.79 -12.68
N ILE A 191 9.64 6.20 -11.45
CA ILE A 191 8.74 7.33 -11.20
C ILE A 191 9.38 8.64 -11.64
N ILE A 192 10.63 8.87 -11.24
CA ILE A 192 11.34 10.12 -11.55
C ILE A 192 11.49 10.31 -13.07
N GLN A 193 11.72 9.23 -13.81
CA GLN A 193 11.96 9.29 -15.25
C GLN A 193 10.67 9.25 -16.08
N LYS A 194 9.70 8.40 -15.72
CA LYS A 194 8.51 8.16 -16.55
C LYS A 194 7.28 8.92 -16.09
N TYR A 195 7.21 9.29 -14.81
CA TYR A 195 6.02 9.89 -14.19
C TYR A 195 6.34 11.23 -13.48
N PRO A 196 6.99 12.20 -14.16
CA PRO A 196 7.40 13.47 -13.53
C PRO A 196 6.24 14.35 -13.07
N GLN A 197 5.03 14.11 -13.58
CA GLN A 197 3.81 14.83 -13.18
C GLN A 197 3.05 14.13 -12.03
N SER A 198 3.50 12.96 -11.59
CA SER A 198 2.86 12.25 -10.49
C SER A 198 3.02 13.03 -9.18
N LYS A 199 1.98 13.05 -8.35
CA LYS A 199 2.07 13.57 -6.97
C LYS A 199 3.07 12.80 -6.10
N LEU A 200 3.48 11.61 -6.55
CA LEU A 200 4.46 10.77 -5.88
C LEU A 200 5.90 11.06 -6.34
N TYR A 201 6.11 11.99 -7.27
CA TYR A 201 7.41 12.31 -7.84
C TYR A 201 8.43 12.75 -6.77
N GLU A 202 8.10 13.78 -5.98
CA GLU A 202 8.99 14.30 -4.94
C GLU A 202 9.21 13.26 -3.83
N GLY A 203 8.15 12.52 -3.46
CA GLY A 203 8.27 11.41 -2.52
C GLY A 203 9.21 10.31 -3.01
N ALA A 204 9.18 9.96 -4.30
CA ALA A 204 10.11 9.01 -4.89
C ALA A 204 11.56 9.51 -4.87
N GLN A 205 11.79 10.81 -5.05
CA GLN A 205 13.12 11.42 -4.91
C GLN A 205 13.62 11.34 -3.46
N LEU A 206 12.76 11.65 -2.48
CA LEU A 206 13.09 11.52 -1.06
C LEU A 206 13.48 10.09 -0.71
N TYR A 207 12.64 9.10 -1.09
CA TYR A 207 12.93 7.69 -0.80
C TYR A 207 14.15 7.15 -1.54
N LEU A 208 14.43 7.63 -2.75
CA LEU A 208 15.67 7.30 -3.45
C LEU A 208 16.89 7.90 -2.73
N GLY A 209 16.79 9.14 -2.26
CA GLY A 209 17.84 9.78 -1.46
C GLY A 209 18.14 9.03 -0.16
N ILE A 210 17.08 8.62 0.56
CA ILE A 210 17.19 7.73 1.74
C ILE A 210 17.84 6.40 1.36
N THR A 211 17.43 5.80 0.24
CA THR A 211 17.98 4.53 -0.26
C THR A 211 19.48 4.67 -0.56
N TYR A 212 19.94 5.79 -1.10
CA TYR A 212 21.36 6.07 -1.29
C TYR A 212 22.10 6.32 0.02
N ALA A 213 21.49 7.02 0.98
CA ALA A 213 22.08 7.27 2.29
C ALA A 213 22.36 5.95 3.04
N ILE A 214 21.39 5.03 3.05
CA ILE A 214 21.51 3.71 3.70
C ILE A 214 22.60 2.86 3.03
N GLN A 215 22.78 2.97 1.71
CA GLN A 215 23.84 2.28 0.97
C GLN A 215 25.22 2.95 1.07
N GLU A 216 25.37 3.97 1.90
CA GLU A 216 26.60 4.77 2.01
C GLU A 216 27.03 5.45 0.69
N LYS A 217 26.10 5.56 -0.29
CA LYS A 217 26.27 6.32 -1.54
C LYS A 217 26.09 7.82 -1.28
N LYS A 218 26.89 8.33 -0.35
CA LYS A 218 26.71 9.63 0.31
C LYS A 218 26.62 10.81 -0.65
N GLN A 219 27.49 10.86 -1.66
CA GLN A 219 27.47 11.96 -2.63
C GLN A 219 26.21 11.96 -3.50
N MET A 220 25.71 10.79 -3.86
CA MET A 220 24.44 10.67 -4.60
C MET A 220 23.26 11.09 -3.73
N ALA A 221 23.25 10.67 -2.46
CA ALA A 221 22.22 11.05 -1.49
C ALA A 221 22.18 12.57 -1.28
N ILE A 222 23.34 13.19 -0.99
CA ILE A 222 23.45 14.64 -0.79
C ILE A 222 22.99 15.38 -2.05
N SER A 223 23.52 15.03 -3.23
CA SER A 223 23.17 15.72 -4.47
C SER A 223 21.66 15.70 -4.77
N LEU A 224 21.02 14.55 -4.57
CA LEU A 224 19.59 14.39 -4.82
C LEU A 224 18.74 15.13 -3.78
N LEU A 225 19.07 14.99 -2.49
CA LEU A 225 18.31 15.58 -1.39
C LEU A 225 18.47 17.10 -1.32
N GLU A 226 19.66 17.65 -1.62
CA GLU A 226 19.86 19.10 -1.71
C GLU A 226 19.03 19.70 -2.84
N LYS A 227 19.03 19.04 -4.01
CA LYS A 227 18.18 19.47 -5.11
C LYS A 227 16.72 19.44 -4.68
N LEU A 228 16.27 18.37 -4.02
CA LEU A 228 14.90 18.21 -3.54
C LEU A 228 14.48 19.31 -2.56
N SER A 229 15.24 19.50 -1.48
CA SER A 229 14.95 20.49 -0.44
C SER A 229 14.83 21.91 -0.99
N ASN A 230 15.66 22.27 -1.99
CA ASN A 230 15.65 23.61 -2.58
C ASN A 230 14.43 23.91 -3.49
N HIS A 231 13.68 22.91 -3.94
CA HIS A 231 12.57 23.13 -4.89
C HIS A 231 11.20 22.64 -4.42
N THR A 232 11.15 21.66 -3.52
CA THR A 232 9.87 21.15 -3.03
C THR A 232 9.10 22.26 -2.29
N LYS A 233 7.78 22.24 -2.42
CA LYS A 233 6.88 23.10 -1.65
C LYS A 233 6.19 22.34 -0.51
N ASP A 234 6.45 21.04 -0.41
CA ASP A 234 5.92 20.20 0.65
C ASP A 234 6.84 20.32 1.87
N ALA A 235 6.33 20.96 2.93
CA ALA A 235 7.09 21.22 4.14
C ALA A 235 7.59 19.93 4.82
N TYR A 236 6.82 18.84 4.75
CA TYR A 236 7.23 17.57 5.32
C TYR A 236 8.38 16.95 4.51
N ILE A 237 8.29 16.98 3.17
CA ILE A 237 9.38 16.47 2.31
C ILE A 237 10.65 17.30 2.52
N GLN A 238 10.52 18.63 2.60
CA GLN A 238 11.65 19.53 2.86
C GLN A 238 12.33 19.22 4.19
N GLU A 239 11.57 19.18 5.28
CA GLU A 239 12.08 18.89 6.63
C GLU A 239 12.80 17.55 6.69
N GLN A 240 12.22 16.50 6.09
CA GLN A 240 12.85 15.19 6.04
C GLN A 240 14.16 15.20 5.22
N ALA A 241 14.18 15.87 4.07
CA ALA A 241 15.39 15.99 3.25
C ALA A 241 16.50 16.73 4.00
N ASP A 242 16.18 17.85 4.65
CA ASP A 242 17.14 18.66 5.42
C ASP A 242 17.73 17.91 6.60
N TYR A 243 16.89 17.18 7.36
CA TYR A 243 17.34 16.34 8.46
C TYR A 243 18.37 15.29 8.02
N ILE A 244 18.11 14.61 6.90
CA ILE A 244 19.02 13.61 6.35
C ILE A 244 20.32 14.28 5.86
N LEU A 245 20.22 15.42 5.18
CA LEU A 245 21.37 16.18 4.70
C LEU A 245 22.30 16.62 5.82
N GLU A 246 21.74 17.15 6.92
CA GLU A 246 22.51 17.56 8.09
C GLU A 246 23.27 16.36 8.67
N THR A 247 22.58 15.23 8.80
CA THR A 247 23.18 13.98 9.29
C THR A 247 24.33 13.51 8.40
N LEU A 248 24.12 13.50 7.08
CA LEU A 248 25.16 13.09 6.13
C LEU A 248 26.35 14.05 6.17
N LYS A 249 26.13 15.37 6.20
CA LYS A 249 27.24 16.36 6.21
C LYS A 249 28.10 16.24 7.47
N LYS A 250 27.49 16.08 8.65
CA LYS A 250 28.25 15.87 9.91
C LYS A 250 29.12 14.62 9.90
N GLN A 251 28.70 13.56 9.22
CA GLN A 251 29.51 12.34 9.07
C GLN A 251 30.64 12.49 8.04
N ALA A 252 30.71 13.60 7.29
CA ALA A 252 31.72 13.83 6.25
C ALA A 252 32.90 14.69 6.75
N GLU A 253 32.73 15.29 7.92
CA GLU A 253 33.73 16.02 8.70
C GLU A 253 34.50 15.06 9.61
#